data_AF-V4CBL1-F1
#
_entry.id   AF-V4CBL1-F1
#
_cell.length_a   1.000
_cell.length_b   1.000
_cell.length_c   1.000
_cell.angle_alpha   90.00
_cell.angle_beta   90.00
_cell.angle_gamma   90.00
#
_symmetry.space_group_name_H-M   'P 1'
#
loop_
_entity.id
_entity.type
_entity.pdbx_description
1 polymer ?
#
loop_
_entity_poly.entity_id
_entity_poly.type
_entity_poly.pdbx_seq_one_letter_code
_entity_poly.pdbx_strand_id
1 'polypeptide(L)'
;MSDLDSEYPRAESGRPFLPEEEKEFVKLFNKQKFRPRTAILTVWFDYPKNMFFQPIPAKDKITFTNKEGKKETGNKIRLRNGFCHDVLTSVDIQEIVKAGGRIIRILDSIVYEENFKTPPYRDYILILRDLRNKYKREGNIVGSNCMKLLGNSLYGKSIQKDIFTTRHLWNEATLQANFDSRVKTYEKINDTQYIVETEIEEK
;
A
#
# COMPACT_ATOMS: atom_id res chain seq x y z
N MET A 1 -7.32 -13.77 3.96
CA MET A 1 -7.23 -14.22 2.54
C MET A 1 -8.01 -15.51 2.25
N SER A 2 -8.34 -16.32 3.27
CA SER A 2 -9.23 -17.48 3.14
C SER A 2 -10.50 -17.31 3.98
N ASP A 3 -10.84 -16.06 4.30
CA ASP A 3 -11.98 -15.72 5.14
C ASP A 3 -13.28 -16.15 4.42
N LEU A 4 -14.29 -16.54 5.21
CA LEU A 4 -15.58 -17.00 4.69
C LEU A 4 -16.28 -15.91 3.87
N ASP A 5 -16.16 -14.67 4.34
CA ASP A 5 -16.63 -13.47 3.64
C ASP A 5 -15.43 -12.73 3.04
N SER A 6 -15.51 -12.44 1.74
CA SER A 6 -14.44 -11.71 1.07
C SER A 6 -14.49 -10.23 1.40
N GLU A 7 -13.35 -9.67 1.80
CA GLU A 7 -13.12 -8.21 1.82
C GLU A 7 -12.54 -7.71 0.49
N TYR A 8 -12.39 -8.58 -0.51
CA TYR A 8 -11.93 -8.17 -1.83
C TYR A 8 -13.08 -7.51 -2.61
N PRO A 9 -12.95 -6.23 -2.99
CA PRO A 9 -13.96 -5.54 -3.79
C PRO A 9 -14.02 -6.10 -5.22
N ARG A 10 -15.21 -6.06 -5.82
CA ARG A 10 -15.38 -6.18 -7.27
C ARG A 10 -15.06 -4.83 -7.90
N ALA A 11 -14.04 -4.78 -8.75
CA ALA A 11 -13.57 -3.53 -9.35
C ALA A 11 -14.68 -2.85 -10.17
N GLU A 12 -15.55 -3.63 -10.80
CA GLU A 12 -16.69 -3.17 -11.60
C GLU A 12 -17.76 -2.46 -10.77
N SER A 13 -17.80 -2.72 -9.46
CA SER A 13 -18.69 -2.02 -8.51
C SER A 13 -18.09 -0.74 -7.94
N GLY A 14 -16.86 -0.42 -8.33
CA GLY A 14 -16.13 0.75 -7.87
C GLY A 14 -16.73 2.04 -8.43
N ARG A 15 -17.05 2.99 -7.56
CA ARG A 15 -17.54 4.32 -7.92
C ARG A 15 -16.90 5.39 -7.05
N PRO A 16 -16.85 6.65 -7.51
CA PRO A 16 -16.46 7.75 -6.65
C PRO A 16 -17.42 7.89 -5.46
N PHE A 17 -16.85 8.25 -4.32
CA PHE A 17 -17.59 8.69 -3.15
C PHE A 17 -18.30 10.02 -3.44
N LEU A 18 -19.55 10.16 -3.00
CA LEU A 18 -20.32 11.39 -3.18
C LEU A 18 -20.36 12.19 -1.86
N PRO A 19 -20.09 13.51 -1.87
CA PRO A 19 -20.10 14.33 -0.65
C PRO A 19 -21.40 14.28 0.15
N GLU A 20 -22.54 14.02 -0.50
CA GLU A 20 -23.85 13.90 0.12
C GLU A 20 -23.95 12.68 1.06
N GLU A 21 -23.15 11.65 0.82
CA GLU A 21 -23.13 10.40 1.59
C GLU A 21 -22.27 10.50 2.86
N GLU A 22 -21.52 11.59 3.03
CA GLU A 22 -20.53 11.76 4.11
C GLU A 22 -21.12 11.56 5.50
N LYS A 23 -22.25 12.21 5.79
CA LYS A 23 -22.92 12.09 7.09
C LYS A 23 -23.37 10.65 7.36
N GLU A 24 -23.85 9.94 6.35
CA GLU A 24 -24.28 8.56 6.48
C GLU A 24 -23.07 7.65 6.72
N PHE A 25 -22.01 7.78 5.92
CA PHE A 25 -20.83 6.94 6.03
C PHE A 25 -20.13 7.13 7.38
N VAL A 26 -19.94 8.38 7.82
CA VAL A 26 -19.39 8.69 9.16
C VAL A 26 -20.22 8.00 10.25
N LYS A 27 -21.55 8.02 10.13
CA LYS A 27 -22.45 7.32 11.08
C LYS A 27 -22.30 5.80 10.99
N LEU A 28 -22.19 5.23 9.80
CA LEU A 28 -22.02 3.78 9.59
C LEU A 28 -20.68 3.28 10.16
N PHE A 29 -19.59 3.99 9.91
CA PHE A 29 -18.26 3.65 10.43
C PHE A 29 -18.23 3.71 11.96
N ASN A 30 -18.66 4.83 12.56
CA ASN A 30 -18.66 4.98 14.02
C ASN A 30 -19.62 4.00 14.72
N LYS A 31 -20.59 3.42 14.01
CA LYS A 31 -21.49 2.37 14.52
C LYS A 31 -21.04 0.95 14.21
N GLN A 32 -19.91 0.74 13.54
CA GLN A 32 -19.42 -0.57 13.10
C GLN A 32 -20.38 -1.30 12.13
N LYS A 33 -21.11 -0.56 11.29
CA LYS A 33 -22.15 -1.10 10.39
C LYS A 33 -21.90 -0.82 8.91
N PHE A 34 -20.66 -0.54 8.51
CA PHE A 34 -20.35 -0.21 7.12
C PHE A 34 -20.39 -1.43 6.17
N ARG A 35 -20.08 -2.62 6.71
CA ARG A 35 -20.08 -3.86 5.93
C ARG A 35 -21.47 -4.21 5.41
N PRO A 36 -21.58 -4.85 4.23
CA PRO A 36 -20.52 -5.53 3.48
C PRO A 36 -19.72 -4.64 2.51
N ARG A 37 -20.04 -3.35 2.39
CA ARG A 37 -19.32 -2.43 1.48
C ARG A 37 -17.85 -2.31 1.87
N THR A 38 -17.01 -2.11 0.87
CA THR A 38 -15.60 -1.77 1.06
C THR A 38 -15.30 -0.43 0.44
N ALA A 39 -14.32 0.27 0.99
CA ALA A 39 -13.94 1.58 0.50
C ALA A 39 -12.47 1.85 0.78
N ILE A 40 -11.88 2.74 0.00
CA ILE A 40 -10.64 3.41 0.33
C ILE A 40 -11.03 4.87 0.46
N LEU A 41 -10.75 5.51 1.59
CA LEU A 41 -11.28 6.82 1.93
C LEU A 41 -10.20 7.71 2.50
N THR A 42 -10.21 8.97 2.09
CA THR A 42 -9.47 10.03 2.79
C THR A 42 -10.28 10.45 4.01
N VAL A 43 -9.74 10.24 5.21
CA VAL A 43 -10.49 10.38 6.47
C VAL A 43 -9.79 11.26 7.49
N TRP A 44 -10.59 12.00 8.24
CA TRP A 44 -10.19 12.62 9.50
C TRP A 44 -10.72 11.78 10.65
N PHE A 45 -9.86 11.48 11.60
CA PHE A 45 -10.23 10.69 12.77
C PHE A 45 -9.43 11.13 13.99
N ASP A 46 -9.92 10.76 15.17
CA ASP A 46 -9.30 11.07 16.45
C ASP A 46 -9.11 9.79 17.25
N TYR A 47 -7.95 9.66 17.88
CA TYR A 47 -7.64 8.62 18.84
C TYR A 47 -7.69 9.15 20.27
N PRO A 48 -8.25 8.39 21.24
CA PRO A 48 -8.18 8.71 22.65
C PRO A 48 -6.80 9.16 23.13
N LYS A 49 -6.74 10.26 23.88
CA LYS A 49 -5.47 10.87 24.35
C LYS A 49 -4.64 9.96 25.25
N ASN A 50 -5.27 8.99 25.90
CA ASN A 50 -4.68 8.04 26.82
C ASN A 50 -4.33 6.68 26.18
N MET A 51 -4.46 6.53 24.87
CA MET A 51 -4.15 5.26 24.21
C MET A 51 -2.64 5.04 24.16
N PHE A 52 -2.21 3.85 24.55
CA PHE A 52 -0.80 3.46 24.52
C PHE A 52 -0.34 3.03 23.12
N PHE A 53 -1.19 2.31 22.39
CA PHE A 53 -0.86 1.77 21.07
C PHE A 53 -2.02 1.97 20.10
N GLN A 54 -1.79 2.70 19.01
CA GLN A 54 -2.77 2.89 17.95
C GLN A 54 -2.68 1.76 16.93
N PRO A 55 -3.82 1.20 16.47
CA PRO A 55 -3.80 0.11 15.51
C PRO A 55 -3.19 0.54 14.17
N ILE A 56 -3.39 1.80 13.77
CA ILE A 56 -2.86 2.36 12.54
C ILE A 56 -1.86 3.45 12.90
N PRO A 57 -0.57 3.30 12.55
CA PRO A 57 0.40 4.35 12.78
C PRO A 57 0.25 5.44 11.72
N ALA A 58 0.49 6.69 12.11
CA ALA A 58 0.43 7.81 11.20
C ALA A 58 1.79 8.06 10.55
N LYS A 59 1.81 8.43 9.26
CA LYS A 59 3.03 8.85 8.56
C LYS A 59 3.16 10.37 8.61
N ASP A 60 4.17 10.84 9.32
CA ASP A 60 4.49 12.26 9.44
C ASP A 60 5.65 12.68 8.55
N LYS A 61 5.47 13.79 7.83
CA LYS A 61 6.60 14.54 7.28
C LYS A 61 7.28 15.29 8.40
N ILE A 62 8.51 14.92 8.69
CA ILE A 62 9.36 15.64 9.63
C ILE A 62 10.51 16.29 8.88
N THR A 63 10.87 17.50 9.29
CA THR A 63 12.07 18.17 8.82
C THR A 63 13.08 18.19 9.95
N PHE A 64 14.29 17.69 9.69
CA PHE A 64 15.40 17.70 10.64
C PHE A 64 16.65 18.26 9.96
N THR A 65 17.60 18.76 10.75
CA THR A 65 18.89 19.23 10.24
C THR A 65 19.89 18.08 10.40
N ASN A 66 20.53 17.67 9.31
CA ASN A 66 21.54 16.62 9.33
C ASN A 66 22.85 17.14 9.96
N LYS A 67 23.85 16.25 10.14
CA LYS A 67 25.16 16.63 10.73
C LYS A 67 25.93 17.66 9.90
N GLU A 68 25.62 17.80 8.62
CA GLU A 68 26.23 18.76 7.68
C GLU A 68 25.49 20.12 7.66
N GLY A 69 24.46 20.30 8.49
CA GLY A 69 23.66 21.54 8.53
C GLY A 69 22.58 21.64 7.44
N LYS A 70 22.38 20.61 6.62
CA LYS A 70 21.32 20.59 5.59
C LYS A 70 19.99 20.16 6.21
N LYS A 71 18.92 20.87 5.82
CA LYS A 71 17.56 20.48 6.18
C LYS A 71 17.11 19.32 5.30
N GLU A 72 16.85 18.19 5.92
CA GLU A 72 16.29 17.02 5.27
C GLU A 72 14.84 16.84 5.71
N THR A 73 13.96 16.52 4.77
CA THR A 73 12.56 16.17 5.05
C THR A 73 12.37 14.69 4.78
N GLY A 74 11.89 13.97 5.78
CA GLY A 74 11.64 12.54 5.69
C GLY A 74 10.28 12.17 6.26
N ASN A 75 9.76 11.03 5.83
CA ASN A 75 8.57 10.45 6.43
C ASN A 75 8.97 9.59 7.63
N LYS A 76 8.35 9.80 8.80
CA LYS A 76 8.48 8.95 9.97
C LYS A 76 7.13 8.37 10.36
N ILE A 77 7.15 7.11 10.74
CA ILE A 77 5.99 6.40 11.28
C ILE A 77 5.89 6.76 12.77
N ARG A 78 4.72 7.25 13.20
CA ARG A 78 4.48 7.65 14.59
C ARG A 78 3.14 7.11 15.08
N LEU A 79 3.18 6.68 16.33
CA LEU A 79 2.03 6.31 17.15
C LEU A 79 1.47 7.59 17.78
N ARG A 80 0.39 8.14 17.20
CA ARG A 80 -0.17 9.44 17.60
C ARG A 80 -1.57 9.29 18.16
N ASN A 81 -1.79 9.86 19.33
CA ASN A 81 -3.13 10.16 19.82
C ASN A 81 -3.62 11.50 19.27
N GLY A 82 -4.90 11.76 19.43
CA GLY A 82 -5.49 12.99 18.92
C GLY A 82 -5.85 12.86 17.43
N PHE A 83 -6.04 14.03 16.83
CA PHE A 83 -6.41 14.17 15.43
C PHE A 83 -5.36 13.58 14.47
N CYS A 84 -5.84 12.80 13.51
CA CYS A 84 -5.10 12.23 12.41
C CYS A 84 -5.86 12.40 11.08
N HIS A 85 -5.12 12.42 9.98
CA HIS A 85 -5.64 12.42 8.62
C HIS A 85 -4.81 11.48 7.75
N ASP A 86 -5.46 10.54 7.08
CA ASP A 86 -4.80 9.60 6.17
C ASP A 86 -5.79 9.02 5.14
N VAL A 87 -5.26 8.30 4.15
CA VAL A 87 -6.03 7.50 3.19
C VAL A 87 -6.06 6.06 3.68
N LEU A 88 -7.23 5.59 4.10
CA LEU A 88 -7.41 4.31 4.80
C LEU A 88 -8.43 3.43 4.11
N THR A 89 -8.23 2.11 4.24
CA THR A 89 -9.25 1.13 3.84
C THR A 89 -10.40 1.13 4.85
N SER A 90 -11.60 0.72 4.41
CA SER A 90 -12.75 0.54 5.29
C SER A 90 -12.44 -0.42 6.44
N VAL A 91 -11.55 -1.40 6.25
CA VAL A 91 -11.11 -2.33 7.30
C VAL A 91 -10.31 -1.58 8.37
N ASP A 92 -9.31 -0.79 7.98
CA ASP A 92 -8.49 -0.01 8.91
C ASP A 92 -9.32 1.01 9.69
N ILE A 93 -10.29 1.66 9.02
CA ILE A 93 -11.23 2.60 9.64
C ILE A 93 -12.08 1.88 10.70
N GLN A 94 -12.53 0.64 10.44
CA GLN A 94 -13.26 -0.14 11.43
C GLN A 94 -12.36 -0.50 12.62
N GLU A 95 -11.10 -0.87 12.41
CA GLU A 95 -10.15 -1.15 13.50
C GLU A 95 -9.86 0.10 14.35
N ILE A 96 -9.76 1.28 13.74
CA ILE A 96 -9.67 2.57 14.47
C ILE A 96 -10.85 2.73 15.42
N VAL A 97 -12.08 2.55 14.92
CA VAL A 97 -13.29 2.70 15.74
C VAL A 97 -13.38 1.63 16.82
N LYS A 98 -12.96 0.38 16.55
CA LYS A 98 -12.91 -0.70 17.56
C LYS A 98 -11.96 -0.36 18.70
N ALA A 99 -10.83 0.28 18.38
CA ALA A 99 -9.84 0.73 19.37
C ALA A 99 -10.26 1.99 20.15
N GLY A 100 -11.51 2.45 19.99
CA GLY A 100 -12.04 3.64 20.67
C GLY A 100 -11.76 4.95 19.93
N GLY A 101 -11.19 4.89 18.72
CA GLY A 101 -11.09 6.04 17.84
C GLY A 101 -12.45 6.48 17.30
N ARG A 102 -12.51 7.70 16.76
CA ARG A 102 -13.72 8.27 16.18
C ARG A 102 -13.45 8.84 14.81
N ILE A 103 -14.28 8.48 13.84
CA ILE A 103 -14.25 9.10 12.52
C ILE A 103 -14.97 10.44 12.59
N ILE A 104 -14.26 11.50 12.19
CA ILE A 104 -14.75 12.88 12.23
C ILE A 104 -15.35 13.25 10.88
N ARG A 105 -14.60 12.99 9.80
CA ARG A 105 -14.94 13.46 8.44
C ARG A 105 -14.42 12.48 7.39
N ILE A 106 -15.15 12.38 6.30
CA ILE A 106 -14.70 11.70 5.07
C ILE A 106 -14.62 12.79 3.98
N LEU A 107 -13.52 12.83 3.25
CA LEU A 107 -13.29 13.90 2.27
C LEU A 107 -13.62 13.45 0.85
N ASP A 108 -13.00 12.37 0.41
CA ASP A 108 -13.08 11.87 -0.96
C ASP A 108 -12.54 10.44 -1.03
N SER A 109 -12.79 9.75 -2.14
CA SER A 109 -12.09 8.59 -2.72
C SER A 109 -13.07 7.57 -3.35
N ILE A 110 -12.80 6.26 -3.27
CA ILE A 110 -13.50 5.20 -4.01
C ILE A 110 -14.27 4.28 -3.06
N VAL A 111 -15.51 3.98 -3.43
CA VAL A 111 -16.40 3.05 -2.74
C VAL A 111 -16.69 1.89 -3.67
N TYR A 112 -16.70 0.67 -3.11
CA TYR A 112 -17.08 -0.54 -3.80
C TYR A 112 -18.37 -1.07 -3.17
N GLU A 113 -19.42 -1.15 -3.98
CA GLU A 113 -20.74 -1.60 -3.52
C GLU A 113 -20.79 -3.12 -3.30
N GLU A 114 -19.95 -3.86 -4.03
CA GLU A 114 -19.94 -5.31 -3.98
C GLU A 114 -18.54 -5.86 -3.70
N ASN A 115 -18.50 -6.86 -2.83
CA ASN A 115 -17.34 -7.71 -2.67
C ASN A 115 -17.53 -9.02 -3.43
N PHE A 116 -16.43 -9.73 -3.69
CA PHE A 116 -16.52 -11.11 -4.15
C PHE A 116 -17.23 -11.98 -3.09
N LYS A 117 -17.97 -13.01 -3.50
CA LYS A 117 -18.52 -13.99 -2.54
C LYS A 117 -17.40 -14.83 -1.91
N THR A 118 -16.38 -15.12 -2.72
CA THR A 118 -15.22 -15.92 -2.35
C THR A 118 -13.97 -15.14 -2.75
N PRO A 119 -12.92 -15.04 -1.91
CA PRO A 119 -11.69 -14.36 -2.28
C PRO A 119 -11.12 -14.87 -3.62
N PRO A 120 -10.72 -13.98 -4.54
CA PRO A 120 -10.35 -14.35 -5.91
C PRO A 120 -9.15 -15.30 -5.99
N TYR A 121 -8.26 -15.26 -4.99
CA TYR A 121 -7.06 -16.09 -4.93
C TYR A 121 -7.19 -17.30 -3.99
N ARG A 122 -8.40 -17.60 -3.49
CA ARG A 122 -8.63 -18.61 -2.44
C ARG A 122 -7.99 -19.95 -2.80
N ASP A 123 -8.34 -20.52 -3.94
CA ASP A 123 -7.95 -21.89 -4.28
C ASP A 123 -6.44 -21.99 -4.53
N TYR A 124 -5.86 -20.99 -5.20
CA TYR A 124 -4.41 -20.91 -5.39
C TYR A 124 -3.66 -20.86 -4.04
N ILE A 125 -4.14 -20.04 -3.11
CA ILE A 125 -3.55 -19.93 -1.76
C ILE A 125 -3.67 -21.25 -0.99
N LEU A 126 -4.81 -21.93 -1.08
CA LEU A 126 -5.04 -23.23 -0.43
C LEU A 126 -4.07 -24.29 -0.96
N ILE A 127 -3.89 -24.37 -2.28
CA ILE A 127 -2.93 -25.29 -2.91
C ILE A 127 -1.51 -25.03 -2.39
N LEU A 128 -1.05 -23.78 -2.41
CA LEU A 128 0.29 -23.44 -1.93
C LEU A 128 0.48 -23.76 -0.43
N ARG A 129 -0.54 -23.47 0.39
CA ARG A 129 -0.53 -23.77 1.82
C ARG A 129 -0.40 -25.27 2.06
N ASP A 130 -1.19 -26.09 1.36
CA ASP A 130 -1.24 -27.53 1.58
C ASP A 130 0.05 -28.21 1.11
N LEU A 131 0.59 -27.79 -0.04
CA LEU A 131 1.93 -28.21 -0.51
C LEU A 131 3.03 -27.80 0.47
N ARG A 132 2.99 -26.57 0.98
CA ARG A 132 3.96 -26.10 1.97
C ARG A 132 3.93 -26.95 3.24
N ASN A 133 2.73 -27.29 3.72
CA ASN A 133 2.55 -28.12 4.91
C ASN A 133 2.99 -29.56 4.68
N LYS A 134 2.80 -30.11 3.48
CA LYS A 134 3.39 -31.38 3.07
C LYS A 134 4.92 -31.34 3.14
N TYR A 135 5.56 -30.36 2.50
CA TYR A 135 7.02 -30.24 2.52
C TYR A 135 7.61 -30.03 3.91
N LYS A 136 6.91 -29.32 4.80
CA LYS A 136 7.32 -29.23 6.21
C LYS A 136 7.35 -30.58 6.91
N ARG A 137 6.33 -31.42 6.69
CA ARG A 137 6.25 -32.76 7.29
C ARG A 137 7.32 -33.70 6.76
N GLU A 138 7.72 -33.53 5.50
CA GLU A 138 8.78 -34.31 4.84
C GLU A 138 10.20 -33.80 5.16
N GLY A 139 10.35 -32.74 5.95
CA GLY A 139 11.66 -32.11 6.20
C GLY A 139 12.25 -31.39 4.98
N ASN A 140 11.47 -31.20 3.90
CA ASN A 140 11.92 -30.51 2.69
C ASN A 140 11.85 -28.98 2.87
N ILE A 141 12.93 -28.42 3.42
CA ILE A 141 13.05 -26.99 3.71
C ILE A 141 12.97 -26.14 2.43
N VAL A 142 13.64 -26.58 1.35
CA VAL A 142 13.67 -25.84 0.08
C VAL A 142 12.27 -25.75 -0.52
N GLY A 143 11.56 -26.88 -0.62
CA GLY A 143 10.18 -26.91 -1.12
C GLY A 143 9.24 -26.05 -0.29
N SER A 144 9.35 -26.10 1.05
CA SER A 144 8.55 -25.25 1.94
C SER A 144 8.79 -23.75 1.73
N ASN A 145 10.05 -23.36 1.52
CA ASN A 145 10.43 -21.98 1.26
C ASN A 145 9.97 -21.50 -0.12
N CYS A 146 10.05 -22.35 -1.15
CA CYS A 146 9.53 -22.03 -2.48
C CYS A 146 8.03 -21.73 -2.43
N MET A 147 7.23 -22.56 -1.74
CA MET A 147 5.78 -22.32 -1.63
C MET A 147 5.45 -21.03 -0.86
N LYS A 148 6.24 -20.71 0.19
CA LYS A 148 6.12 -19.43 0.90
C LYS A 148 6.41 -18.25 -0.03
N LEU A 149 7.48 -18.35 -0.81
CA LEU A 149 7.90 -17.30 -1.73
C LEU A 149 6.83 -17.05 -2.80
N LEU A 150 6.31 -18.10 -3.43
CA LEU A 150 5.23 -17.98 -4.43
C LEU A 150 4.00 -17.28 -3.86
N GLY A 151 3.57 -17.65 -2.65
CA GLY A 151 2.42 -17.01 -1.99
C GLY A 151 2.66 -15.52 -1.69
N ASN A 152 3.86 -15.16 -1.22
CA ASN A 152 4.21 -13.77 -0.95
C ASN A 152 4.36 -12.93 -2.23
N SER A 153 4.90 -13.54 -3.30
CA SER A 153 5.09 -12.87 -4.60
C SER A 153 3.77 -12.49 -5.24
N LEU A 154 2.70 -13.26 -5.03
CA LEU A 154 1.36 -12.92 -5.53
C LEU A 154 0.92 -11.55 -5.03
N TYR A 155 1.01 -11.31 -3.71
CA TYR A 155 0.68 -10.00 -3.12
C TYR A 155 1.56 -8.89 -3.69
N GLY A 156 2.87 -9.09 -3.73
CA GLY A 156 3.82 -8.08 -4.23
C GLY A 156 3.56 -7.70 -5.69
N LYS A 157 3.16 -8.68 -6.52
CA LYS A 157 2.87 -8.45 -7.94
C LYS A 157 1.58 -7.66 -8.14
N SER A 158 0.56 -7.87 -7.31
CA SER A 158 -0.73 -7.15 -7.38
C SER A 158 -0.63 -5.66 -7.05
N ILE A 159 0.40 -5.23 -6.34
CA ILE A 159 0.63 -3.82 -5.97
C ILE A 159 1.86 -3.21 -6.64
N GLN A 160 2.44 -3.92 -7.63
CA GLN A 160 3.61 -3.45 -8.32
C GLN A 160 3.27 -2.14 -9.06
N LYS A 161 4.03 -1.09 -8.77
CA LYS A 161 3.96 0.15 -9.55
C LYS A 161 4.46 -0.12 -10.96
N ASP A 162 3.83 0.52 -11.92
CA ASP A 162 4.31 0.52 -13.29
C ASP A 162 5.75 1.05 -13.34
N ILE A 163 6.57 0.36 -14.12
CA ILE A 163 7.97 0.72 -14.33
C ILE A 163 8.03 1.36 -15.70
N PHE A 164 8.19 2.68 -15.73
CA PHE A 164 8.28 3.46 -16.97
C PHE A 164 9.73 3.84 -17.31
N THR A 165 10.69 3.41 -16.51
CA THR A 165 12.09 3.82 -16.65
C THR A 165 13.04 2.65 -16.48
N THR A 166 14.13 2.66 -17.24
CA THR A 166 15.27 1.76 -17.08
C THR A 166 16.48 2.54 -16.58
N ARG A 167 17.34 1.85 -15.83
CA ARG A 167 18.62 2.40 -15.39
C ARG A 167 19.75 1.69 -16.10
N HIS A 168 20.66 2.49 -16.64
CA HIS A 168 21.83 2.04 -17.37
C HIS A 168 23.09 2.56 -16.70
N LEU A 169 24.18 1.81 -16.85
CA LEU A 169 25.52 2.27 -16.51
C LEU A 169 26.24 2.59 -17.81
N TRP A 170 26.39 3.88 -18.13
CA TRP A 170 27.01 4.35 -19.37
C TRP A 170 28.32 5.09 -19.09
N ASN A 171 29.28 4.95 -19.99
CA ASN A 171 30.43 5.85 -20.01
C ASN A 171 30.05 7.16 -20.74
N GLU A 172 30.95 8.14 -20.73
CA GLU A 172 30.70 9.45 -21.34
C GLU A 172 30.40 9.36 -22.85
N ALA A 173 31.13 8.54 -23.58
CA ALA A 173 30.93 8.37 -25.02
C ALA A 173 29.55 7.74 -25.34
N THR A 174 29.15 6.71 -24.59
CA THR A 174 27.82 6.09 -24.72
C THR A 174 26.71 7.06 -24.35
N LEU A 175 26.89 7.84 -23.27
CA LEU A 175 25.92 8.85 -22.87
C LEU A 175 25.75 9.90 -23.96
N GLN A 176 26.84 10.48 -24.48
CA GLN A 176 26.78 11.48 -25.55
C GLN A 176 26.12 10.93 -26.83
N ALA A 177 26.46 9.70 -27.22
CA ALA A 177 25.91 9.07 -28.43
C ALA A 177 24.42 8.74 -28.33
N ASN A 178 23.90 8.54 -27.11
CA ASN A 178 22.51 8.15 -26.84
C ASN A 178 21.74 9.21 -26.03
N PHE A 179 22.25 10.45 -25.99
CA PHE A 179 21.59 11.54 -25.27
C PHE A 179 20.41 12.07 -26.10
N ASP A 180 19.20 11.73 -25.68
CA ASP A 180 17.96 12.17 -26.32
C ASP A 180 16.91 12.58 -25.29
N SER A 181 15.69 12.88 -25.75
CA SER A 181 14.58 13.32 -24.91
C SER A 181 14.10 12.27 -23.90
N ARG A 182 14.52 11.00 -24.03
CA ARG A 182 14.13 9.91 -23.13
C ARG A 182 15.02 9.87 -21.88
N VAL A 183 16.19 10.50 -21.90
CA VAL A 183 17.07 10.58 -20.73
C VAL A 183 16.44 11.53 -19.69
N LYS A 184 15.99 10.96 -18.56
CA LYS A 184 15.40 11.73 -17.45
C LYS A 184 16.46 12.32 -16.54
N THR A 185 17.40 11.49 -16.13
CA THR A 185 18.47 11.88 -15.21
C THR A 185 19.75 11.15 -15.58
N TYR A 186 20.88 11.78 -15.30
CA TYR A 186 22.19 11.15 -15.35
C TYR A 186 23.01 11.65 -14.17
N GLU A 187 23.63 10.73 -13.43
CA GLU A 187 24.47 11.04 -12.28
C GLU A 187 25.83 10.39 -12.46
N LYS A 188 26.89 11.20 -12.37
CA LYS A 188 28.26 10.71 -12.45
C LYS A 188 28.59 9.95 -11.15
N ILE A 189 28.90 8.66 -11.27
CA ILE A 189 29.24 7.81 -10.11
C ILE A 189 30.74 7.88 -9.82
N ASN A 190 31.54 7.88 -10.89
CA ASN A 190 33.00 7.90 -10.85
C ASN A 190 33.53 8.56 -12.12
N ASP A 191 34.85 8.64 -12.26
CA ASP A 191 35.51 9.35 -13.36
C ASP A 191 35.09 8.89 -14.77
N THR A 192 34.61 7.64 -14.89
CA THR A 192 34.37 6.97 -16.17
C THR A 192 32.91 6.62 -16.43
N GLN A 193 32.04 6.67 -15.44
CA GLN A 193 30.69 6.09 -15.51
C GLN A 193 29.61 6.98 -14.92
N TYR A 194 28.43 6.88 -15.54
CA TYR A 194 27.19 7.56 -15.18
C TYR A 194 26.10 6.52 -14.97
N ILE A 195 25.30 6.65 -13.90
CA ILE A 195 23.96 6.04 -13.85
C ILE A 195 23.06 6.94 -14.69
N VAL A 196 22.40 6.36 -15.69
CA VAL A 196 21.50 7.07 -16.59
C VAL A 196 20.13 6.43 -16.50
N GLU A 197 19.11 7.23 -16.21
CA GLU A 197 17.72 6.79 -16.16
C GLU A 197 16.99 7.25 -17.44
N THR A 198 16.44 6.30 -18.19
CA THR A 198 15.76 6.54 -19.47
C THR A 198 14.31 6.09 -19.41
N GLU A 199 13.40 6.80 -20.08
CA GLU A 199 12.03 6.33 -20.29
C GLU A 199 11.97 5.11 -21.20
N ILE A 200 11.09 4.17 -20.88
CA ILE A 200 10.80 2.99 -21.69
C ILE A 200 9.83 3.40 -22.80
N GLU A 201 10.12 3.01 -24.04
CA GLU A 201 9.15 3.11 -25.13
C GLU A 201 7.94 2.23 -24.84
N GLU A 202 6.74 2.82 -24.79
CA GLU A 202 5.51 2.06 -24.87
C GLU A 202 5.49 1.28 -26.20
N LYS A 203 5.39 -0.04 -26.11
CA LYS A 203 5.24 -0.93 -27.27
C LYS A 203 3.79 -1.05 -27.70
#